data_AF-A0A9D6PKJ6-F1
#
_entry.id   AF-A0A9D6PKJ6-F1
#
_cell.length_a   1.000
_cell.length_b   1.000
_cell.length_c   1.000
_cell.angle_alpha   90.00
_cell.angle_beta   90.00
_cell.angle_gamma   90.00
#
_symmetry.space_group_name_H-M   'P 1'
#
loop_
_entity.id
_entity.type
_entity.pdbx_description
1 polymer ?
#
loop_
_entity_poly.entity_id
_entity_poly.type
_entity_poly.pdbx_seq_one_letter_code
_entity_poly.pdbx_strand_id
1 'polypeptide(L)'
;MTRRSGSRATVRYAFDDANRLVIRDRSTLAARLRPARVVDGSLTTDRWNRLIYRVSSGLAGEAGSETVNLDGAWRLTPNHELALTLHGSHDHARQTLYLKGAIVGAEADALIFAVRRREDDDLRTAERLTLFGRWRADAQNRLNFLVEKADGSEDRLTLQGGWEVGPHHELLYRYRRRDRDEHTLIFHGAWDITTSDRLVYRLEGLADSAFEFRVGLQSPSLLARDGRIAYQVGIGLSGGRVRQQRITLFGTWKLHRNLSVSFEIPYADDRMGTVRFEGMAALSPRDRIAVALSNSRHQGLGLTVTFTRELVPDASLFVRLRKDAEEGSVVGGVQVRF
;
A
#
# COMPACT_ATOMS: atom_id res chain seq x y z
N MET A 1 45.24 19.53 27.25
CA MET A 1 44.07 19.11 26.45
C MET A 1 44.52 18.11 25.40
N THR A 2 44.52 16.83 25.74
CA THR A 2 45.00 15.75 24.88
C THR A 2 43.85 15.29 23.99
N ARG A 3 43.96 15.53 22.67
CA ARG A 3 43.02 15.00 21.67
C ARG A 3 43.08 13.47 21.73
N ARG A 4 42.04 12.83 22.27
CA ARG A 4 41.85 11.37 22.18
C ARG A 4 41.77 11.01 20.69
N SER A 5 42.77 10.26 20.25
CA SER A 5 42.80 9.51 19.00
C SER A 5 41.48 8.77 18.83
N GLY A 6 40.69 9.19 17.84
CA GLY A 6 39.42 8.56 17.52
C GLY A 6 39.65 7.14 17.05
N SER A 7 39.14 6.16 17.81
CA SER A 7 38.93 4.79 17.35
C SER A 7 38.20 4.85 16.01
N ARG A 8 38.92 4.55 14.93
CA ARG A 8 38.39 4.61 13.57
C ARG A 8 37.70 3.28 13.33
N ALA A 9 36.37 3.29 13.33
CA ALA A 9 35.55 2.10 13.20
C ALA A 9 36.11 1.10 12.18
N THR A 10 36.23 -0.15 12.60
CA THR A 10 37.22 -1.08 12.05
C THR A 10 36.59 -2.15 11.18
N VAL A 11 35.35 -2.56 11.45
CA VAL A 11 34.68 -3.62 10.70
C VAL A 11 33.79 -3.05 9.60
N ARG A 12 33.85 -3.66 8.42
CA ARG A 12 32.93 -3.40 7.30
C ARG A 12 32.17 -4.68 6.93
N TYR A 13 30.89 -4.50 6.65
CA TYR A 13 29.98 -5.55 6.21
C TYR A 13 29.58 -5.29 4.76
N ALA A 14 29.40 -6.36 4.00
CA ALA A 14 28.79 -6.35 2.68
C ALA A 14 28.08 -7.68 2.44
N PHE A 15 27.23 -7.74 1.42
CA PHE A 15 26.71 -8.99 0.88
C PHE A 15 27.31 -9.22 -0.51
N ASP A 16 27.69 -10.45 -0.80
CA ASP A 16 28.09 -10.85 -2.16
C ASP A 16 26.86 -11.13 -3.04
N ASP A 17 27.07 -11.63 -4.27
CA ASP A 17 25.98 -11.91 -5.22
C ASP A 17 25.05 -13.06 -4.77
N ALA A 18 25.51 -13.88 -3.83
CA ALA A 18 24.74 -14.96 -3.20
C ALA A 18 24.14 -14.54 -1.85
N ASN A 19 24.21 -13.25 -1.50
CA ASN A 19 23.79 -12.70 -0.22
C ASN A 19 24.50 -13.33 1.01
N ARG A 20 25.74 -13.81 0.84
CA ARG A 20 26.58 -14.24 1.95
C ARG A 20 27.23 -13.04 2.62
N LEU A 21 27.38 -13.11 3.94
CA LEU A 21 27.94 -12.00 4.70
C LEU A 21 29.45 -11.92 4.50
N VAL A 22 29.91 -10.80 3.95
CA VAL A 22 31.33 -10.49 3.74
C VAL A 22 31.79 -9.54 4.85
N ILE A 23 32.68 -10.03 5.70
CA ILE A 23 33.23 -9.28 6.84
C ILE A 23 34.67 -8.88 6.51
N ARG A 24 34.96 -7.58 6.62
CA ARG A 24 36.30 -7.02 6.41
C ARG A 24 36.74 -6.25 7.65
N ASP A 25 37.74 -6.78 8.34
CA ASP A 25 38.39 -6.08 9.44
C ASP A 25 39.48 -5.14 8.90
N ARG A 26 39.39 -3.86 9.26
CA ARG A 26 40.33 -2.79 8.91
C ARG A 26 40.97 -2.13 10.13
N SER A 27 40.87 -2.76 11.29
CA SER A 27 41.42 -2.32 12.59
C SER A 27 42.89 -2.02 12.54
N THR A 28 43.66 -2.95 11.99
CA THR A 28 45.13 -2.87 11.93
C THR A 28 45.61 -2.99 10.49
N LEU A 29 46.85 -2.56 10.24
CA LEU A 29 47.47 -2.71 8.92
C LEU A 29 47.57 -4.19 8.53
N ALA A 30 47.87 -5.07 9.49
CA ALA A 30 47.84 -6.52 9.31
C ALA A 30 46.42 -7.05 8.99
N ALA A 31 45.38 -6.58 9.69
CA ALA A 31 43.99 -6.96 9.42
C ALA A 31 43.54 -6.53 8.02
N ARG A 32 43.95 -5.34 7.55
CA ARG A 32 43.62 -4.85 6.20
C ARG A 32 44.20 -5.69 5.08
N LEU A 33 45.29 -6.40 5.34
CA LEU A 33 45.93 -7.32 4.39
C LEU A 33 45.28 -8.71 4.40
N ARG A 34 44.44 -9.02 5.40
CA ARG A 34 43.70 -10.30 5.42
C ARG A 34 42.62 -10.30 4.34
N PRO A 35 42.40 -11.43 3.65
CA PRO A 35 41.27 -11.60 2.75
C PRO A 35 39.95 -11.32 3.49
N ALA A 36 38.95 -10.84 2.75
CA ALA A 36 37.61 -10.70 3.29
C ALA A 36 37.08 -12.07 3.72
N ARG A 37 36.55 -12.18 4.93
CA ARG A 37 35.91 -13.41 5.40
C ARG A 37 34.50 -13.45 4.83
N VAL A 38 34.22 -14.44 3.98
CA VAL A 38 32.85 -14.75 3.53
C VAL A 38 32.31 -15.80 4.48
N VAL A 39 31.12 -15.55 5.02
CA VAL A 39 30.47 -16.43 6.00
C VAL A 39 29.13 -16.86 5.44
N ASP A 40 28.88 -18.16 5.45
CA ASP A 40 27.59 -18.74 5.08
C ASP A 40 26.61 -18.66 6.26
N GLY A 41 25.32 -18.54 5.92
CA GLY A 41 24.29 -18.30 6.91
C GLY A 41 22.93 -18.02 6.27
N SER A 42 21.97 -17.68 7.12
CA SER A 42 20.59 -17.36 6.73
C SER A 42 20.21 -15.94 7.15
N LEU A 43 19.37 -15.30 6.33
CA LEU A 43 18.86 -13.95 6.51
C LEU A 43 17.42 -14.00 7.03
N THR A 44 17.18 -13.33 8.14
CA THR A 44 15.85 -13.09 8.67
C THR A 44 15.73 -11.66 9.17
N THR A 45 14.52 -11.25 9.48
CA THR A 45 14.21 -9.99 10.16
C THR A 45 13.53 -10.31 11.47
N ASP A 46 13.86 -9.55 12.52
CA ASP A 46 13.08 -9.65 13.75
C ASP A 46 11.80 -8.80 13.69
N ARG A 47 11.04 -8.83 14.78
CA ARG A 47 9.81 -8.04 14.97
C ARG A 47 10.00 -6.52 14.88
N TRP A 48 11.24 -6.04 14.91
CA TRP A 48 11.58 -4.61 14.82
C TRP A 48 12.29 -4.27 13.52
N ASN A 49 12.18 -5.17 12.54
CA ASN A 49 12.80 -5.03 11.23
C ASN A 49 14.31 -4.83 11.31
N ARG A 50 14.99 -5.41 12.29
CA ARG A 50 16.45 -5.52 12.29
C ARG A 50 16.85 -6.73 11.48
N LEU A 51 17.88 -6.59 10.66
CA LEU A 51 18.38 -7.68 9.84
C LEU A 51 19.21 -8.62 10.73
N ILE A 52 18.83 -9.88 10.77
CA ILE A 52 19.51 -10.94 11.51
C ILE A 52 20.19 -11.88 10.52
N TYR A 53 21.51 -11.99 10.62
CA TYR A 53 22.30 -12.98 9.90
C TYR A 53 22.71 -14.10 10.85
N ARG A 54 22.21 -15.31 10.65
CA ARG A 54 22.60 -16.48 11.45
C ARG A 54 23.65 -17.28 10.68
N VAL A 55 24.87 -17.29 11.20
CA VAL A 55 26.01 -18.02 10.61
C VAL A 55 25.78 -19.52 10.72
N SER A 56 25.95 -20.22 9.60
CA SER A 56 26.01 -21.68 9.55
C SER A 56 27.37 -22.13 10.09
N SER A 57 27.39 -22.83 11.22
CA SER A 57 28.62 -23.34 11.83
C SER A 57 29.23 -24.45 10.97
N GLY A 58 30.12 -24.09 10.04
CA GLY A 58 30.80 -25.03 9.13
C GLY A 58 32.14 -25.56 9.65
N LEU A 59 32.58 -25.21 10.86
CA LEU A 59 33.81 -25.72 11.46
C LEU A 59 33.44 -26.65 12.61
N ALA A 60 33.64 -27.95 12.38
CA ALA A 60 33.46 -29.01 13.35
C ALA A 60 34.22 -28.70 14.65
N GLY A 61 33.51 -28.33 15.72
CA GLY A 61 34.07 -28.22 17.07
C GLY A 61 33.52 -27.09 17.95
N GLU A 62 32.99 -26.01 17.40
CA GLU A 62 32.44 -24.91 18.21
C GLU A 62 30.92 -24.88 18.13
N ALA A 63 30.28 -25.37 19.20
CA ALA A 63 28.84 -25.36 19.37
C ALA A 63 28.33 -23.93 19.64
N GLY A 64 28.08 -23.17 18.58
CA GLY A 64 27.39 -21.88 18.68
C GLY A 64 27.05 -21.32 17.30
N SER A 65 25.76 -21.17 17.00
CA SER A 65 25.34 -20.38 15.85
C SER A 65 25.60 -18.91 16.16
N GLU A 66 26.67 -18.34 15.60
CA GLU A 66 26.94 -16.90 15.71
C GLU A 66 25.82 -16.14 15.00
N THR A 67 25.25 -15.15 15.68
CA THR A 67 24.19 -14.30 15.12
C THR A 67 24.69 -12.87 15.04
N VAL A 68 24.64 -12.30 13.84
CA VAL A 68 25.00 -10.90 13.58
C VAL A 68 23.73 -10.09 13.43
N ASN A 69 23.49 -9.19 14.38
CA ASN A 69 22.36 -8.25 14.34
C ASN A 69 22.80 -6.95 13.66
N LEU A 70 22.12 -6.60 12.58
CA LEU A 70 22.43 -5.45 11.73
C LEU A 70 21.24 -4.48 11.79
N ASP A 71 21.42 -3.39 12.54
CA ASP A 71 20.44 -2.32 12.66
C ASP A 71 20.80 -1.11 11.81
N GLY A 72 19.78 -0.49 11.23
CA GLY A 72 19.91 0.63 10.31
C GLY A 72 18.59 1.04 9.68
N ALA A 73 18.68 1.96 8.73
CA ALA A 73 17.55 2.50 7.99
C ALA A 73 17.34 1.75 6.67
N TRP A 74 16.14 1.24 6.46
CA TRP A 74 15.73 0.60 5.20
C TRP A 74 15.44 1.62 4.12
N ARG A 75 15.76 1.25 2.87
CA ARG A 75 15.35 2.00 1.67
C ARG A 75 15.16 1.07 0.49
N LEU A 76 14.26 1.47 -0.42
CA LEU A 76 14.10 0.82 -1.71
C LEU A 76 14.76 1.70 -2.78
N THR A 77 15.68 1.13 -3.55
CA THR A 77 16.30 1.85 -4.67
C THR A 77 15.31 2.02 -5.84
N PRO A 78 15.58 2.92 -6.81
CA PRO A 78 14.76 3.03 -8.01
C PRO A 78 14.65 1.74 -8.86
N ASN A 79 15.57 0.79 -8.66
CA ASN A 79 15.57 -0.51 -9.33
C ASN A 79 14.95 -1.62 -8.46
N HIS A 80 14.23 -1.24 -7.41
CA HIS A 80 13.56 -2.15 -6.47
C HIS A 80 14.53 -3.08 -5.74
N GLU A 81 15.77 -2.62 -5.53
CA GLU A 81 16.72 -3.32 -4.66
C GLU A 81 16.52 -2.84 -3.23
N LEU A 82 16.44 -3.78 -2.30
CA LEU A 82 16.37 -3.50 -0.88
C LEU A 82 17.76 -3.14 -0.36
N ALA A 83 17.88 -2.03 0.34
CA ALA A 83 19.12 -1.60 0.96
C ALA A 83 18.91 -1.23 2.43
N LEU A 84 19.91 -1.54 3.25
CA LEU A 84 19.97 -1.24 4.67
C LEU A 84 21.19 -0.35 4.94
N THR A 85 20.97 0.88 5.37
CA THR A 85 22.05 1.77 5.80
C THR A 85 22.27 1.60 7.30
N LEU A 86 23.32 0.86 7.67
CA LEU A 86 23.66 0.61 9.07
C LEU A 86 23.97 1.91 9.81
N HIS A 87 23.50 2.00 11.05
CA HIS A 87 23.92 3.06 11.95
C HIS A 87 25.42 2.93 12.24
N GLY A 88 26.13 4.06 12.30
CA GLY A 88 27.53 4.02 12.73
C GLY A 88 27.59 3.67 14.22
N SER A 89 28.49 2.77 14.59
CA SER A 89 28.77 2.42 15.98
C SER A 89 30.26 2.55 16.27
N HIS A 90 30.66 2.24 17.50
CA HIS A 90 32.09 2.15 17.84
C HIS A 90 32.81 1.09 16.98
N ASP A 91 32.14 0.01 16.61
CA ASP A 91 32.77 -1.17 15.99
C ASP A 91 32.72 -1.14 14.47
N HIS A 92 31.76 -0.41 13.88
CA HIS A 92 31.62 -0.31 12.43
C HIS A 92 31.17 1.09 11.98
N ALA A 93 31.69 1.50 10.83
CA ALA A 93 31.31 2.76 10.20
C ALA A 93 29.91 2.65 9.59
N ARG A 94 29.24 3.79 9.44
CA ARG A 94 28.02 3.89 8.63
C ARG A 94 28.31 3.35 7.23
N GLN A 95 27.52 2.37 6.80
CA GLN A 95 27.67 1.71 5.51
C GLN A 95 26.32 1.23 5.01
N THR A 96 26.18 1.05 3.69
CA THR A 96 24.93 0.57 3.09
C THR A 96 25.13 -0.83 2.54
N LEU A 97 24.30 -1.75 3.00
CA LEU A 97 24.20 -3.11 2.52
C LEU A 97 23.11 -3.18 1.47
N TYR A 98 23.35 -3.87 0.36
CA TYR A 98 22.36 -4.10 -0.68
C TYR A 98 22.04 -5.58 -0.71
N LEU A 99 20.75 -5.93 -0.62
CA LEU A 99 20.29 -7.31 -0.69
C LEU A 99 19.82 -7.62 -2.11
N LYS A 100 20.35 -8.69 -2.69
CA LYS A 100 19.95 -9.21 -3.99
C LYS A 100 18.70 -10.07 -3.84
N GLY A 101 17.55 -9.41 -3.87
CA GLY A 101 16.24 -10.07 -3.82
C GLY A 101 15.22 -9.43 -4.74
N ALA A 102 14.00 -9.93 -4.76
CA ALA A 102 12.85 -9.33 -5.45
C ALA A 102 11.68 -9.22 -4.47
N ILE A 103 10.80 -8.24 -4.68
CA ILE A 103 9.53 -8.18 -3.94
C ILE A 103 8.64 -9.27 -4.50
N VAL A 104 8.17 -10.17 -3.64
CA VAL A 104 7.36 -11.34 -4.02
C VAL A 104 5.97 -11.34 -3.41
N GLY A 105 5.71 -10.47 -2.44
CA GLY A 105 4.39 -10.39 -1.80
C GLY A 105 4.22 -9.08 -1.04
N ALA A 106 2.95 -8.72 -0.88
CA ALA A 106 2.51 -7.62 -0.04
C ALA A 106 1.28 -8.10 0.75
N GLU A 107 1.33 -7.96 2.06
CA GLU A 107 0.24 -8.20 2.99
C GLU A 107 -0.12 -6.87 3.65
N ALA A 108 -1.21 -6.78 4.42
CA ALA A 108 -1.62 -5.51 4.98
C ALA A 108 -0.62 -4.90 5.97
N ASP A 109 0.18 -5.69 6.68
CA ASP A 109 1.27 -5.24 7.56
C ASP A 109 2.66 -5.64 7.07
N ALA A 110 2.79 -6.28 5.92
CA ALA A 110 4.06 -6.88 5.52
C ALA A 110 4.44 -6.62 4.07
N LEU A 111 5.74 -6.42 3.86
CA LEU A 111 6.39 -6.42 2.55
C LEU A 111 7.40 -7.56 2.48
N ILE A 112 7.20 -8.46 1.53
CA ILE A 112 7.91 -9.74 1.47
C ILE A 112 8.88 -9.74 0.30
N PHE A 113 10.14 -10.05 0.60
CA PHE A 113 11.21 -10.19 -0.37
C PHE A 113 11.68 -11.64 -0.46
N ALA A 114 11.94 -12.13 -1.67
CA ALA A 114 12.71 -13.35 -1.91
C ALA A 114 14.16 -12.97 -2.20
N VAL A 115 15.05 -13.35 -1.30
CA VAL A 115 16.49 -13.11 -1.38
C VAL A 115 17.16 -14.38 -1.91
N ARG A 116 18.00 -14.25 -2.94
CA ARG A 116 18.65 -15.41 -3.55
C ARG A 116 19.80 -15.88 -2.68
N ARG A 117 19.87 -17.17 -2.39
CA ARG A 117 21.04 -17.83 -1.80
C ARG A 117 21.61 -18.82 -2.81
N ARG A 118 22.93 -18.94 -2.86
CA ARG A 118 23.61 -19.98 -3.63
C ARG A 118 24.24 -20.94 -2.62
N GLU A 119 23.85 -22.20 -2.66
CA GLU A 119 24.55 -23.27 -1.96
C GLU A 119 25.66 -23.84 -2.85
N ASP A 120 26.63 -24.51 -2.23
CA ASP A 120 27.87 -24.97 -2.88
C ASP A 120 27.63 -25.91 -4.08
N ASP A 121 26.46 -26.56 -4.17
CA ASP A 121 26.05 -27.47 -5.24
C ASP A 121 25.22 -26.81 -6.37
N ASP A 122 25.32 -25.49 -6.53
CA ASP A 122 24.59 -24.70 -7.55
C ASP A 122 23.06 -24.67 -7.39
N LEU A 123 22.54 -25.29 -6.31
CA LEU A 123 21.16 -25.16 -5.89
C LEU A 123 20.90 -23.72 -5.42
N ARG A 124 19.99 -23.05 -6.12
CA ARG A 124 19.52 -21.70 -5.78
C ARG A 124 18.31 -21.81 -4.86
N THR A 125 18.53 -21.70 -3.56
CA THR A 125 17.45 -21.56 -2.59
C THR A 125 17.06 -20.08 -2.49
N ALA A 126 15.77 -19.80 -2.28
CA ALA A 126 15.29 -18.45 -2.05
C ALA A 126 14.85 -18.34 -0.59
N GLU A 127 15.46 -17.42 0.15
CA GLU A 127 15.07 -17.11 1.53
C GLU A 127 14.02 -15.98 1.52
N ARG A 128 13.02 -16.10 2.40
CA ARG A 128 11.99 -15.07 2.56
C ARG A 128 12.42 -14.08 3.64
N LEU A 129 12.49 -12.82 3.29
CA LEU A 129 12.71 -11.70 4.21
C LEU A 129 11.43 -10.87 4.29
N THR A 130 10.87 -10.72 5.48
CA THR A 130 9.60 -10.00 5.70
C THR A 130 9.85 -8.72 6.48
N LEU A 131 9.49 -7.58 5.92
CA LEU A 131 9.48 -6.32 6.65
C LEU A 131 8.06 -6.04 7.13
N PHE A 132 7.89 -5.75 8.41
CA PHE A 132 6.63 -5.37 9.03
C PHE A 132 6.45 -3.85 9.09
N GLY A 133 5.21 -3.39 8.99
CA GLY A 133 4.90 -1.98 8.94
C GLY A 133 3.51 -1.73 8.37
N ARG A 134 3.33 -0.62 7.65
CA ARG A 134 2.01 -0.27 7.10
C ARG A 134 2.07 0.43 5.75
N TRP A 135 0.99 0.30 4.99
CA TRP A 135 0.88 0.86 3.65
C TRP A 135 0.22 2.24 3.66
N ARG A 136 0.78 3.16 2.88
CA ARG A 136 0.23 4.50 2.62
C ARG A 136 0.53 4.98 1.21
N ALA A 137 -0.31 5.85 0.67
CA ALA A 137 0.02 6.65 -0.51
C ALA A 137 0.66 7.97 -0.07
N ASP A 138 1.62 8.50 -0.85
CA ASP A 138 2.12 9.86 -0.62
C ASP A 138 1.34 10.93 -1.39
N ALA A 139 1.77 12.19 -1.26
CA ALA A 139 1.16 13.33 -1.92
C ALA A 139 1.20 13.27 -3.46
N GLN A 140 2.05 12.42 -4.03
CA GLN A 140 2.16 12.15 -5.47
C GLN A 140 1.47 10.84 -5.86
N ASN A 141 0.62 10.28 -4.98
CA ASN A 141 -0.10 9.02 -5.18
C ASN A 141 0.84 7.82 -5.44
N ARG A 142 2.07 7.85 -4.93
CA ARG A 142 2.98 6.69 -4.97
C ARG A 142 2.69 5.77 -3.79
N LEU A 143 2.80 4.47 -4.00
CA LEU A 143 2.65 3.48 -2.94
C LEU A 143 3.90 3.48 -2.06
N ASN A 144 3.71 3.56 -0.75
CA ASN A 144 4.76 3.51 0.24
C ASN A 144 4.47 2.45 1.27
N PHE A 145 5.51 1.73 1.67
CA PHE A 145 5.49 0.90 2.86
C PHE A 145 6.33 1.60 3.94
N LEU A 146 5.73 1.84 5.10
CA LEU A 146 6.34 2.48 6.26
C LEU A 146 6.77 1.37 7.22
N VAL A 147 8.06 1.04 7.21
CA VAL A 147 8.65 -0.04 8.02
C VAL A 147 8.78 0.47 9.46
N GLU A 148 8.13 -0.21 10.39
CA GLU A 148 8.10 0.21 11.80
C GLU A 148 9.37 -0.23 12.54
N LYS A 149 9.90 0.65 13.39
CA LYS A 149 11.13 0.43 14.16
C LYS A 149 10.82 0.37 15.66
N ALA A 150 11.75 -0.20 16.44
CA ALA A 150 11.57 -0.37 17.88
C ALA A 150 11.38 0.94 18.66
N ASP A 151 11.92 2.04 18.16
CA ASP A 151 11.81 3.38 18.76
C ASP A 151 10.56 4.15 18.30
N GLY A 152 9.67 3.50 17.53
CA GLY A 152 8.49 4.12 16.94
C GLY A 152 8.78 4.98 15.71
N SER A 153 10.04 5.09 15.27
CA SER A 153 10.38 5.70 13.99
C SER A 153 10.01 4.77 12.83
N GLU A 154 9.98 5.32 11.62
CA GLU A 154 9.60 4.61 10.41
C GLU A 154 10.54 4.87 9.25
N ASP A 155 10.93 3.80 8.56
CA ASP A 155 11.62 3.90 7.28
C ASP A 155 10.61 3.85 6.13
N ARG A 156 10.73 4.76 5.16
CA ARG A 156 9.82 4.82 4.00
C ARG A 156 10.40 4.08 2.80
N LEU A 157 9.72 3.02 2.36
CA LEU A 157 10.01 2.30 1.12
C LEU A 157 9.02 2.74 0.03
N THR A 158 9.45 3.64 -0.85
CA THR A 158 8.63 4.13 -1.96
C THR A 158 8.74 3.22 -3.18
N LEU A 159 7.61 2.67 -3.60
CA LEU A 159 7.47 1.89 -4.82
C LEU A 159 7.45 2.86 -6.02
N GLN A 160 8.54 2.90 -6.80
CA GLN A 160 8.79 3.91 -7.84
C GLN A 160 8.05 3.66 -9.17
N GLY A 161 7.10 2.73 -9.18
CA GLY A 161 6.42 2.23 -10.38
C GLY A 161 5.02 2.81 -10.50
N GLY A 162 4.37 2.58 -11.62
CA GLY A 162 2.94 2.84 -11.76
C GLY A 162 2.12 1.76 -11.06
N TRP A 163 0.87 2.11 -10.74
CA TRP A 163 -0.13 1.15 -10.31
C TRP A 163 -1.41 1.34 -11.11
N GLU A 164 -2.25 0.31 -11.16
CA GLU A 164 -3.54 0.34 -11.81
C GLU A 164 -4.60 -0.41 -11.02
N VAL A 165 -5.86 -0.25 -11.43
CA VAL A 165 -6.97 -0.99 -10.85
C VAL A 165 -7.23 -2.20 -11.74
N GLY A 166 -7.16 -3.39 -11.15
CA GLY A 166 -7.41 -4.65 -11.82
C GLY A 166 -8.89 -4.90 -12.12
N PRO A 167 -9.19 -6.00 -12.83
CA PRO A 167 -10.56 -6.34 -13.23
C PRO A 167 -11.50 -6.66 -12.05
N HIS A 168 -10.97 -7.06 -10.89
CA HIS A 168 -11.73 -7.33 -9.65
C HIS A 168 -11.57 -6.20 -8.62
N HIS A 169 -11.27 -4.98 -9.11
CA HIS A 169 -11.05 -3.78 -8.32
C HIS A 169 -9.90 -3.88 -7.32
N GLU A 170 -8.98 -4.82 -7.51
CA GLU A 170 -7.71 -4.91 -6.80
C GLU A 170 -6.72 -3.83 -7.26
N LEU A 171 -5.76 -3.48 -6.40
CA LEU A 171 -4.70 -2.56 -6.78
C LEU A 171 -3.50 -3.36 -7.30
N LEU A 172 -3.11 -3.12 -8.55
CA LEU A 172 -2.03 -3.81 -9.24
C LEU A 172 -0.82 -2.90 -9.34
N TYR A 173 0.32 -3.33 -8.80
CA TYR A 173 1.59 -2.62 -8.94
C TYR A 173 2.54 -3.39 -9.84
N ARG A 174 2.94 -2.80 -10.97
CA ARG A 174 3.88 -3.43 -11.90
C ARG A 174 5.25 -2.78 -11.80
N TYR A 175 6.29 -3.61 -11.74
CA TYR A 175 7.66 -3.14 -11.80
C TYR A 175 8.56 -4.10 -12.58
N ARG A 176 9.57 -3.52 -13.23
CA ARG A 176 10.59 -4.26 -13.97
C ARG A 176 11.95 -4.01 -13.34
N ARG A 177 12.72 -5.09 -13.15
CA ARG A 177 14.13 -4.99 -12.78
C ARG A 177 14.98 -5.03 -14.05
N ARG A 178 16.16 -4.42 -14.00
CA ARG A 178 17.06 -4.18 -15.15
C ARG A 178 17.22 -5.41 -16.07
N ASP A 179 17.27 -6.61 -15.49
CA ASP A 179 17.55 -7.87 -16.20
C ASP A 179 16.48 -8.97 -15.95
N ARG A 180 15.25 -8.60 -15.58
CA ARG A 180 14.18 -9.58 -15.30
C ARG A 180 12.86 -9.22 -15.93
N ASP A 181 11.98 -10.22 -15.96
CA ASP A 181 10.58 -10.10 -16.31
C ASP A 181 9.86 -9.06 -15.47
N GLU A 182 8.73 -8.60 -15.98
CA GLU A 182 7.81 -7.75 -15.24
C GLU A 182 7.21 -8.53 -14.07
N HIS A 183 7.27 -7.94 -12.89
CA HIS A 183 6.64 -8.46 -11.68
C HIS A 183 5.40 -7.63 -11.35
N THR A 184 4.34 -8.32 -10.95
CA THR A 184 3.10 -7.68 -10.48
C THR A 184 2.90 -8.01 -9.01
N LEU A 185 2.73 -6.99 -8.18
CA LEU A 185 2.20 -7.13 -6.82
C LEU A 185 0.70 -6.84 -6.87
N ILE A 186 -0.07 -7.73 -6.26
CA ILE A 186 -1.52 -7.61 -6.16
C ILE A 186 -1.84 -7.28 -4.72
N PHE A 187 -2.53 -6.17 -4.50
CA PHE A 187 -3.03 -5.79 -3.18
C PHE A 187 -4.53 -6.10 -3.13
N HIS A 188 -4.92 -6.86 -2.11
CA HIS A 188 -6.32 -7.19 -1.84
C HIS A 188 -6.90 -6.24 -0.80
N GLY A 189 -8.14 -5.80 -1.01
CA GLY A 189 -8.73 -4.72 -0.25
C GLY A 189 -10.03 -4.19 -0.87
N ALA A 190 -10.53 -3.08 -0.32
CA ALA A 190 -11.77 -2.44 -0.75
C ALA A 190 -11.60 -0.94 -0.95
N TRP A 191 -12.27 -0.42 -1.98
CA TRP A 191 -12.40 1.01 -2.24
C TRP A 191 -13.44 1.66 -1.33
N ASP A 192 -13.10 2.83 -0.83
CA ASP A 192 -13.93 3.69 0.00
C ASP A 192 -13.86 5.13 -0.55
N ILE A 193 -15.00 5.82 -0.56
CA ILE A 193 -15.14 7.16 -1.15
C ILE A 193 -15.43 8.13 -0.02
N THR A 194 -14.38 8.83 0.43
CA THR A 194 -14.45 9.69 1.62
C THR A 194 -14.83 11.13 1.27
N THR A 195 -14.28 11.69 0.19
CA THR A 195 -14.52 13.06 -0.28
C THR A 195 -14.49 13.12 -1.81
N SER A 196 -14.87 14.25 -2.40
CA SER A 196 -14.86 14.45 -3.86
C SER A 196 -13.45 14.37 -4.48
N ASP A 197 -12.42 14.64 -3.69
CA ASP A 197 -11.02 14.73 -4.10
C ASP A 197 -10.12 13.62 -3.50
N ARG A 198 -10.74 12.62 -2.84
CA ARG A 198 -10.06 11.49 -2.23
C ARG A 198 -10.73 10.17 -2.53
N LEU A 199 -9.89 9.19 -2.84
CA LEU A 199 -10.29 7.81 -2.98
C LEU A 199 -9.38 6.96 -2.10
N VAL A 200 -9.96 6.15 -1.21
CA VAL A 200 -9.20 5.33 -0.26
C VAL A 200 -9.28 3.87 -0.65
N TYR A 201 -8.14 3.18 -0.76
CA TYR A 201 -8.09 1.72 -0.88
C TYR A 201 -7.63 1.12 0.44
N ARG A 202 -8.52 0.44 1.16
CA ARG A 202 -8.23 -0.20 2.46
C ARG A 202 -7.77 -1.63 2.23
N LEU A 203 -6.59 -1.99 2.75
CA LEU A 203 -6.08 -3.35 2.61
C LEU A 203 -6.85 -4.32 3.52
N GLU A 204 -6.97 -5.56 3.06
CA GLU A 204 -7.61 -6.62 3.82
C GLU A 204 -6.72 -7.13 4.96
N GLY A 205 -7.32 -7.34 6.14
CA GLY A 205 -6.66 -7.92 7.31
C GLY A 205 -6.29 -6.92 8.39
N LEU A 206 -6.12 -5.63 8.06
CA LEU A 206 -5.75 -4.59 9.03
C LEU A 206 -6.36 -3.22 8.71
N ALA A 207 -6.80 -2.51 9.76
CA ALA A 207 -7.55 -1.26 9.62
C ALA A 207 -6.67 -0.03 9.36
N ASP A 208 -5.38 -0.10 9.64
CA ASP A 208 -4.42 1.02 9.62
C ASP A 208 -3.61 1.13 8.32
N SER A 209 -3.65 0.10 7.48
CA SER A 209 -3.06 0.08 6.15
C SER A 209 -4.07 0.45 5.06
N ALA A 210 -3.85 1.62 4.46
CA ALA A 210 -4.70 2.11 3.37
C ALA A 210 -3.95 3.07 2.46
N PHE A 211 -4.30 3.06 1.18
CA PHE A 211 -3.82 4.04 0.21
C PHE A 211 -4.86 5.15 0.05
N GLU A 212 -4.57 6.34 0.54
CA GLU A 212 -5.38 7.53 0.31
C GLU A 212 -4.87 8.30 -0.92
N PHE A 213 -5.60 8.21 -2.02
CA PHE A 213 -5.23 8.85 -3.27
C PHE A 213 -5.92 10.21 -3.46
N ARG A 214 -5.15 11.21 -3.90
CA ARG A 214 -5.67 12.48 -4.39
C ARG A 214 -6.18 12.29 -5.81
N VAL A 215 -7.48 12.49 -6.00
CA VAL A 215 -8.17 12.26 -7.27
C VAL A 215 -8.95 13.50 -7.69
N GLY A 216 -9.22 13.62 -8.99
CA GLY A 216 -10.21 14.52 -9.55
C GLY A 216 -11.38 13.71 -10.07
N LEU A 217 -12.60 14.06 -9.69
CA LEU A 217 -13.79 13.42 -10.23
C LEU A 217 -13.93 13.76 -11.72
N GLN A 218 -14.16 12.75 -12.57
CA GLN A 218 -14.29 12.99 -14.01
C GLN A 218 -15.68 13.55 -14.40
N SER A 219 -16.74 13.13 -13.69
CA SER A 219 -18.09 13.66 -13.88
C SER A 219 -18.81 13.78 -12.54
N PRO A 220 -19.30 14.98 -12.16
CA PRO A 220 -20.13 15.17 -10.97
C PRO A 220 -21.54 14.60 -11.12
N SER A 221 -22.02 14.41 -12.35
CA SER A 221 -23.33 13.85 -12.63
C SER A 221 -23.19 12.40 -13.09
N LEU A 222 -23.80 11.48 -12.35
CA LEU A 222 -23.80 10.05 -12.63
C LEU A 222 -25.21 9.58 -12.98
N LEU A 223 -25.31 8.66 -13.94
CA LEU A 223 -26.54 7.91 -14.20
C LEU A 223 -26.43 6.57 -13.49
N ALA A 224 -27.41 6.23 -12.65
CA ALA A 224 -27.39 4.98 -11.88
C ALA A 224 -27.27 3.73 -12.80
N ARG A 225 -27.87 3.77 -14.00
CA ARG A 225 -27.82 2.67 -14.97
C ARG A 225 -26.42 2.39 -15.54
N ASP A 226 -25.52 3.39 -15.50
CA ASP A 226 -24.18 3.25 -16.05
C ASP A 226 -23.29 2.38 -15.12
N GLY A 227 -23.71 2.18 -13.86
CA GLY A 227 -23.06 1.26 -12.93
C GLY A 227 -21.58 1.56 -12.66
N ARG A 228 -21.16 2.82 -12.76
CA ARG A 228 -19.74 3.19 -12.62
C ARG A 228 -19.51 4.56 -12.00
N ILE A 229 -18.34 4.70 -11.38
CA ILE A 229 -17.78 5.96 -10.91
C ILE A 229 -16.39 6.10 -11.52
N ALA A 230 -16.09 7.24 -12.15
CA ALA A 230 -14.82 7.48 -12.82
C ALA A 230 -14.06 8.66 -12.20
N TYR A 231 -12.81 8.41 -11.87
CA TYR A 231 -11.87 9.37 -11.32
C TYR A 231 -10.65 9.50 -12.22
N GLN A 232 -10.01 10.65 -12.17
CA GLN A 232 -8.69 10.90 -12.74
C GLN A 232 -7.68 11.03 -11.60
N VAL A 233 -6.55 10.34 -11.72
CA VAL A 233 -5.45 10.38 -10.75
C VAL A 233 -4.15 10.72 -11.47
N GLY A 234 -3.34 11.58 -10.88
CA GLY A 234 -1.94 11.78 -11.27
C GLY A 234 -1.02 10.95 -10.39
N ILE A 235 -0.28 10.02 -10.98
CA ILE A 235 0.66 9.13 -10.26
C ILE A 235 2.08 9.59 -10.54
N GLY A 236 2.82 9.98 -9.50
CA GLY A 236 4.24 10.31 -9.60
C GLY A 236 5.07 9.07 -9.90
N LEU A 237 6.02 9.20 -10.82
CA LEU A 237 6.97 8.14 -11.19
C LEU A 237 8.40 8.58 -10.86
N SER A 238 9.35 7.66 -11.00
CA SER A 238 10.77 7.98 -10.92
C SER A 238 11.16 9.10 -11.90
N GLY A 239 12.09 9.96 -11.46
CA GLY A 239 12.54 11.11 -12.25
C GLY A 239 11.54 12.26 -12.34
N GLY A 240 10.52 12.32 -11.46
CA GLY A 240 9.58 13.45 -11.35
C GLY A 240 8.50 13.48 -12.43
N ARG A 241 8.39 12.43 -13.26
CA ARG A 241 7.32 12.31 -14.26
C ARG A 241 5.99 12.04 -13.55
N VAL A 242 4.89 12.51 -14.12
CA VAL A 242 3.53 12.22 -13.63
C VAL A 242 2.77 11.50 -14.72
N ARG A 243 2.21 10.33 -14.40
CA ARG A 243 1.31 9.59 -15.28
C ARG A 243 -0.13 9.87 -14.88
N GLN A 244 -0.90 10.45 -15.79
CA GLN A 244 -2.34 10.59 -15.62
C GLN A 244 -3.01 9.25 -15.91
N GLN A 245 -3.93 8.86 -15.05
CA GLN A 245 -4.63 7.59 -15.15
C GLN A 245 -6.08 7.76 -14.77
N ARG A 246 -6.96 7.04 -15.48
CA ARG A 246 -8.37 6.97 -15.15
C ARG A 246 -8.63 5.74 -14.30
N ILE A 247 -9.23 5.94 -13.14
CA ILE A 247 -9.75 4.87 -12.29
C ILE A 247 -11.25 4.78 -12.56
N THR A 248 -11.74 3.59 -12.89
CA THR A 248 -13.18 3.36 -13.04
C THR A 248 -13.59 2.23 -12.09
N LEU A 249 -14.44 2.56 -11.13
CA LEU A 249 -15.04 1.59 -10.23
C LEU A 249 -16.38 1.17 -10.83
N PHE A 250 -16.60 -0.13 -10.96
CA PHE A 250 -17.83 -0.70 -11.50
C PHE A 250 -18.63 -1.31 -10.37
N GLY A 251 -19.95 -1.20 -10.45
CA GLY A 251 -20.83 -1.63 -9.38
C GLY A 251 -22.29 -1.37 -9.68
N THR A 252 -23.13 -1.62 -8.69
CA THR A 252 -24.58 -1.44 -8.79
C THR A 252 -25.04 -0.37 -7.82
N TRP A 253 -25.76 0.61 -8.36
CA TRP A 253 -26.43 1.64 -7.56
C TRP A 253 -27.75 1.11 -7.01
N LYS A 254 -27.98 1.30 -5.71
CA LYS A 254 -29.26 1.00 -5.06
C LYS A 254 -29.78 2.24 -4.35
N LEU A 255 -31.07 2.51 -4.54
CA LEU A 255 -31.80 3.55 -3.82
C LEU A 255 -32.64 2.88 -2.73
N HIS A 256 -32.43 3.28 -1.48
CA HIS A 256 -33.14 2.74 -0.32
C HIS A 256 -34.40 3.55 0.00
N ARG A 257 -35.30 2.97 0.81
CA ARG A 257 -36.59 3.61 1.18
C ARG A 257 -36.41 4.92 1.95
N ASN A 258 -35.33 5.05 2.71
CA ASN A 258 -34.95 6.27 3.43
C ASN A 258 -34.18 7.27 2.55
N LEU A 259 -34.20 7.08 1.22
CA LEU A 259 -33.49 7.89 0.24
C LEU A 259 -31.96 7.84 0.32
N SER A 260 -31.38 6.98 1.18
CA SER A 260 -29.95 6.71 1.10
C SER A 260 -29.63 5.97 -0.19
N VAL A 261 -28.41 6.13 -0.67
CA VAL A 261 -27.92 5.50 -1.88
C VAL A 261 -26.75 4.63 -1.51
N SER A 262 -26.68 3.42 -2.05
CA SER A 262 -25.47 2.59 -1.93
C SER A 262 -24.93 2.22 -3.30
N PHE A 263 -23.60 2.13 -3.37
CA PHE A 263 -22.89 1.60 -4.53
C PHE A 263 -22.19 0.31 -4.12
N GLU A 264 -22.65 -0.80 -4.69
CA GLU A 264 -22.13 -2.14 -4.41
C GLU A 264 -21.09 -2.52 -5.46
N ILE A 265 -19.87 -2.79 -5.01
CA ILE A 265 -18.72 -3.13 -5.85
C ILE A 265 -18.40 -4.62 -5.61
N PRO A 266 -18.46 -5.47 -6.65
CA PRO A 266 -18.03 -6.85 -6.55
C PRO A 266 -16.50 -6.93 -6.57
N TYR A 267 -15.91 -7.63 -5.60
CA TYR A 267 -14.47 -7.90 -5.52
C TYR A 267 -14.19 -9.37 -5.85
N ALA A 268 -12.90 -9.75 -5.83
CA ALA A 268 -12.50 -11.14 -5.85
C ALA A 268 -13.12 -11.94 -4.68
N ASP A 269 -13.23 -13.25 -4.88
CA ASP A 269 -13.78 -14.23 -3.92
C ASP A 269 -15.25 -13.99 -3.53
N ASP A 270 -16.05 -13.50 -4.50
CA ASP A 270 -17.48 -13.20 -4.35
C ASP A 270 -17.81 -12.20 -3.23
N ARG A 271 -16.81 -11.45 -2.75
CA ARG A 271 -17.02 -10.41 -1.75
C ARG A 271 -17.69 -9.20 -2.36
N MET A 272 -18.63 -8.62 -1.63
CA MET A 272 -19.35 -7.41 -2.04
C MET A 272 -18.99 -6.27 -1.09
N GLY A 273 -18.26 -5.26 -1.58
CA GLY A 273 -18.06 -4.03 -0.83
C GLY A 273 -19.21 -3.07 -1.09
N THR A 274 -19.69 -2.39 -0.06
CA THR A 274 -20.79 -1.43 -0.18
C THR A 274 -20.33 -0.07 0.29
N VAL A 275 -20.34 0.92 -0.61
CA VAL A 275 -20.17 2.33 -0.24
C VAL A 275 -21.54 2.93 -0.02
N ARG A 276 -21.82 3.38 1.21
CA ARG A 276 -23.09 4.01 1.56
C ARG A 276 -22.95 5.52 1.50
N PHE A 277 -23.91 6.12 0.84
CA PHE A 277 -24.07 7.56 0.72
C PHE A 277 -25.39 7.96 1.33
N GLU A 278 -25.35 9.07 2.02
CA GLU A 278 -26.57 9.80 2.33
C GLU A 278 -26.84 10.80 1.22
N GLY A 279 -28.04 11.35 1.17
CA GLY A 279 -28.30 12.38 0.19
C GLY A 279 -29.65 13.04 0.28
N MET A 280 -29.72 14.20 -0.36
CA MET A 280 -30.95 14.95 -0.57
C MET A 280 -31.49 14.59 -1.95
N ALA A 281 -32.69 14.01 -1.98
CA ALA A 281 -33.36 13.66 -3.23
C ALA A 281 -34.14 14.87 -3.76
N ALA A 282 -33.87 15.24 -5.01
CA ALA A 282 -34.68 16.17 -5.78
C ALA A 282 -35.44 15.41 -6.87
N LEU A 283 -36.71 15.77 -7.03
CA LEU A 283 -37.56 15.24 -8.09
C LEU A 283 -37.48 16.15 -9.29
N SER A 284 -37.23 15.57 -10.46
CA SER A 284 -37.42 16.29 -11.71
C SER A 284 -38.82 16.00 -12.28
N PRO A 285 -39.38 16.91 -13.09
CA PRO A 285 -40.68 16.72 -13.78
C PRO A 285 -40.77 15.51 -14.72
N ARG A 286 -39.65 14.80 -14.96
CA ARG A 286 -39.56 13.65 -15.87
C ARG A 286 -39.40 12.31 -15.13
N ASP A 287 -39.98 12.18 -13.94
CA ASP A 287 -39.88 10.97 -13.10
C ASP A 287 -38.43 10.54 -12.84
N ARG A 288 -37.56 11.52 -12.56
CA ARG A 288 -36.15 11.27 -12.19
C ARG A 288 -35.93 11.67 -10.75
N ILE A 289 -35.22 10.82 -10.03
CA ILE A 289 -34.75 11.09 -8.67
C ILE A 289 -33.26 11.40 -8.77
N ALA A 290 -32.89 12.65 -8.51
CA ALA A 290 -31.49 13.07 -8.42
C ALA A 290 -31.11 13.14 -6.94
N VAL A 291 -30.11 12.35 -6.53
CA VAL A 291 -29.63 12.32 -5.14
C VAL A 291 -28.24 12.92 -5.09
N ALA A 292 -28.09 14.05 -4.39
CA ALA A 292 -26.79 14.62 -4.08
C ALA A 292 -26.14 13.81 -2.96
N LEU A 293 -24.97 13.24 -3.20
CA LEU A 293 -24.32 12.29 -2.29
C LEU A 293 -23.50 13.01 -1.21
N SER A 294 -23.57 12.50 0.02
CA SER A 294 -22.71 12.86 1.14
C SER A 294 -22.12 11.63 1.83
N ASN A 295 -20.99 11.80 2.51
CA ASN A 295 -20.40 10.77 3.36
C ASN A 295 -21.13 10.66 4.72
N SER A 296 -20.72 9.71 5.57
CA SER A 296 -21.29 9.49 6.90
C SER A 296 -21.11 10.64 7.90
N ARG A 297 -20.30 11.66 7.55
CA ARG A 297 -20.15 12.90 8.31
C ARG A 297 -20.99 14.03 7.72
N HIS A 298 -21.95 13.70 6.86
CA HIS A 298 -22.79 14.64 6.10
C HIS A 298 -22.01 15.62 5.21
N GLN A 299 -20.76 15.30 4.84
CA GLN A 299 -19.98 16.14 3.93
C GLN A 299 -20.33 15.78 2.50
N GLY A 300 -20.73 16.77 1.70
CA GLY A 300 -21.08 16.58 0.30
C GLY A 300 -19.89 16.09 -0.52
N LEU A 301 -20.12 15.07 -1.35
CA LEU A 301 -19.11 14.48 -2.23
C LEU A 301 -19.03 15.15 -3.61
N GLY A 302 -19.82 16.22 -3.84
CA GLY A 302 -19.91 16.87 -5.16
C GLY A 302 -20.44 15.95 -6.26
N LEU A 303 -21.08 14.84 -5.86
CA LEU A 303 -21.63 13.81 -6.73
C LEU A 303 -23.15 13.88 -6.69
N THR A 304 -23.78 13.76 -7.86
CA THR A 304 -25.23 13.59 -7.98
C THR A 304 -25.51 12.34 -8.80
N VAL A 305 -26.28 11.41 -8.24
CA VAL A 305 -26.72 10.20 -8.95
C VAL A 305 -28.16 10.37 -9.36
N THR A 306 -28.43 10.19 -10.65
CA THR A 306 -29.78 10.23 -11.20
C THR A 306 -30.30 8.82 -11.43
N PHE A 307 -31.43 8.51 -10.79
CA PHE A 307 -32.21 7.31 -11.03
C PHE A 307 -33.37 7.62 -11.98
N THR A 308 -33.54 6.76 -12.99
CA THR A 308 -34.67 6.81 -13.92
C THR A 308 -35.72 5.79 -13.51
N ARG A 309 -36.96 5.99 -13.96
CA ARG A 309 -38.11 5.10 -13.68
C ARG A 309 -37.86 3.62 -14.01
N GLU A 310 -37.04 3.33 -15.02
CA GLU A 310 -36.65 1.95 -15.39
C GLU A 310 -35.94 1.19 -14.25
N LEU A 311 -35.19 1.90 -13.40
CA LEU A 311 -34.47 1.30 -12.26
C LEU A 311 -35.31 1.24 -10.99
N VAL A 312 -36.46 1.91 -10.98
CA VAL A 312 -37.36 1.96 -9.83
C VAL A 312 -38.81 1.81 -10.32
N PRO A 313 -39.15 0.67 -10.96
CA PRO A 313 -40.44 0.50 -11.64
C PRO A 313 -41.64 0.69 -10.70
N ASP A 314 -41.44 0.42 -9.41
CA ASP A 314 -42.46 0.38 -8.38
C ASP A 314 -42.43 1.58 -7.40
N ALA A 315 -41.53 2.55 -7.59
CA ALA A 315 -41.53 3.75 -6.75
C ALA A 315 -42.59 4.75 -7.21
N SER A 316 -43.68 4.81 -6.46
CA SER A 316 -44.68 5.87 -6.49
C SER A 316 -44.26 6.93 -5.48
N LEU A 317 -43.70 8.06 -5.92
CA LEU A 317 -43.31 9.10 -4.98
C LEU A 317 -44.49 10.04 -4.69
N PHE A 318 -44.77 10.30 -3.42
CA PHE A 318 -45.84 11.21 -3.01
C PHE A 318 -45.29 12.38 -2.20
N VAL A 319 -45.78 13.58 -2.49
CA VAL A 319 -45.60 14.75 -1.64
C VAL A 319 -46.92 14.96 -0.92
N ARG A 320 -46.96 14.75 0.40
CA ARG A 320 -48.15 15.02 1.21
C ARG A 320 -47.93 16.32 1.97
N LEU A 321 -48.66 17.36 1.57
CA LEU A 321 -48.80 18.57 2.39
C LEU A 321 -49.60 18.19 3.64
N ARG A 322 -48.95 18.28 4.80
CA ARG A 322 -49.60 18.08 6.10
C ARG A 322 -49.81 19.46 6.70
N LYS A 323 -51.08 19.87 6.76
CA LYS A 323 -51.49 21.14 7.37
C LYS A 323 -51.98 20.81 8.78
N ASP A 324 -51.07 20.80 9.75
CA ASP A 324 -51.45 20.79 11.16
C ASP A 324 -51.71 22.25 11.58
N ALA A 325 -52.59 22.46 12.56
CA ALA A 325 -53.30 23.72 12.80
C ALA A 325 -52.42 24.97 13.05
N GLU A 326 -51.11 24.82 13.25
CA GLU A 326 -50.18 25.93 13.50
C GLU A 326 -48.93 25.96 12.60
N GLU A 327 -48.60 24.88 11.87
CA GLU A 327 -47.45 24.86 10.94
C GLU A 327 -47.73 24.02 9.69
N GLY A 328 -47.52 24.62 8.51
CA GLY A 328 -47.54 23.91 7.24
C GLY A 328 -46.23 23.13 7.07
N SER A 329 -46.28 21.80 7.13
CA SER A 329 -45.13 20.96 6.83
C SER A 329 -45.33 20.25 5.48
N VAL A 330 -44.29 20.27 4.64
CA VAL A 330 -44.23 19.49 3.41
C VAL A 330 -43.50 18.20 3.74
N VAL A 331 -44.23 17.07 3.77
CA VAL A 331 -43.63 15.75 3.95
C VAL A 331 -43.57 15.07 2.58
N GLY A 332 -42.38 15.01 2.01
CA GLY A 332 -42.09 14.17 0.85
C GLY A 332 -41.77 12.75 1.28
N GLY A 333 -42.36 11.75 0.64
CA GLY A 333 -42.09 10.34 0.90
C GLY A 333 -42.11 9.51 -0.38
N VAL A 334 -41.28 8.47 -0.44
CA VAL A 334 -41.30 7.49 -1.53
C VAL A 334 -42.19 6.33 -1.10
N GLN A 335 -43.28 6.06 -1.82
CA GLN A 335 -44.06 4.83 -1.68
C GLN A 335 -43.60 3.83 -2.74
N VAL A 336 -42.77 2.86 -2.36
CA VAL A 336 -42.45 1.73 -3.23
C VAL A 336 -43.54 0.66 -3.05
N ARG A 337 -44.31 0.36 -4.11
CA ARG A 337 -45.37 -0.68 -4.10
C ARG A 337 -44.77 -2.02 -4.54
N PHE A 338 -44.65 -2.97 -3.61
CA PHE A 338 -44.21 -4.35 -3.93
C PHE A 338 -45.39 -5.21 -4.35
#